data_AF-A0A1C6DKA7-F1
#
_entry.id   AF-A0A1C6DKA7-F1
#
_cell.length_a   1.000
_cell.length_b   1.000
_cell.length_c   1.000
_cell.angle_alpha   90.00
_cell.angle_beta   90.00
_cell.angle_gamma   90.00
#
_symmetry.space_group_name_H-M   'P 1'
#
loop_
_entity.id
_entity.type
_entity.pdbx_description
1 polymer ?
#
loop_
_entity_poly.entity_id
_entity_poly.type
_entity_poly.pdbx_seq_one_letter_code
_entity_poly.pdbx_strand_id
1 'polypeptide(L)'
;MSSTDIFFNDADGISTDGENWVAEADYEKNNPAPDVEWWTAEEYEKWIATQREELEALIGTGDGWYDGQGVFHEWTQESVDAAIAEYQETLESIKNGTLYSKDNGEGDTYSMIPPTEDVVSEYGVNVTEENGESVHIGNYASSEELDRALNDAVDNGQLSQTEADAAHQQ
;
A
#
# COMPACT_ATOMS: atom_id res chain seq x y z
N MET A 1 -3.10 -13.39 -18.76
CA MET A 1 -3.13 -14.36 -17.65
C MET A 1 -4.51 -14.25 -17.01
N SER A 2 -5.17 -15.37 -16.71
CA SER A 2 -6.46 -15.35 -16.01
C SER A 2 -6.18 -15.07 -14.54
N SER A 3 -6.80 -14.02 -13.98
CA SER A 3 -6.84 -13.86 -12.52
C SER A 3 -7.57 -15.08 -11.95
N THR A 4 -6.95 -15.79 -11.02
CA THR A 4 -7.63 -16.85 -10.25
C THR A 4 -8.00 -16.22 -8.93
N ASP A 5 -9.27 -16.26 -8.57
CA ASP A 5 -9.74 -15.73 -7.30
C ASP A 5 -9.19 -16.59 -6.15
N ILE A 6 -8.72 -15.93 -5.10
CA ILE A 6 -8.21 -16.59 -3.90
C ILE A 6 -9.19 -16.28 -2.77
N PHE A 7 -9.70 -17.33 -2.14
CA PHE A 7 -10.62 -17.27 -1.01
C PHE A 7 -9.85 -17.53 0.29
N PHE A 8 -10.18 -16.77 1.33
CA PHE A 8 -9.58 -16.85 2.65
C PHE A 8 -10.66 -17.14 3.70
N ASN A 9 -10.37 -18.04 4.63
CA ASN A 9 -11.23 -18.38 5.75
C ASN A 9 -10.38 -18.72 6.98
N ASP A 10 -10.64 -18.07 8.12
CA ASP A 10 -9.84 -18.25 9.33
C ASP A 10 -9.90 -19.67 9.93
N ALA A 11 -10.97 -20.42 9.67
CA ALA A 11 -11.16 -21.78 10.17
C ALA A 11 -10.64 -22.86 9.18
N ASP A 12 -10.85 -22.63 7.88
CA ASP A 12 -10.65 -23.64 6.84
C ASP A 12 -9.39 -23.39 5.98
N GLY A 13 -8.84 -22.17 5.97
CA GLY A 13 -7.57 -21.83 5.30
C GLY A 13 -7.72 -21.07 3.97
N ILE A 14 -6.96 -21.47 2.95
CA ILE A 14 -6.92 -20.84 1.62
C ILE A 14 -7.51 -21.78 0.56
N SER A 15 -8.28 -21.24 -0.39
CA SER A 15 -8.81 -21.99 -1.54
C SER A 15 -8.76 -21.16 -2.82
N THR A 16 -8.50 -21.82 -3.96
CA THR A 16 -8.52 -21.19 -5.30
C THR A 16 -9.77 -21.54 -6.11
N ASP A 17 -10.63 -22.40 -5.57
CA ASP A 17 -11.85 -22.89 -6.22
C ASP A 17 -13.09 -22.85 -5.33
N GLY A 18 -12.94 -22.45 -4.05
CA GLY A 18 -14.00 -22.39 -3.05
C GLY A 18 -14.40 -23.75 -2.45
N GLU A 19 -13.83 -24.86 -2.96
CA GLU A 19 -14.22 -26.23 -2.58
C GLU A 19 -13.07 -26.96 -1.88
N ASN A 20 -11.84 -26.79 -2.37
CA ASN A 20 -10.64 -27.41 -1.84
C ASN A 20 -9.88 -26.39 -0.99
N TRP A 21 -9.87 -26.64 0.31
CA TRP A 21 -9.23 -25.79 1.31
C TRP A 21 -7.91 -26.41 1.75
N VAL A 22 -6.87 -25.58 1.80
CA VAL A 22 -5.55 -25.97 2.31
C VAL A 22 -5.16 -25.04 3.45
N ALA A 23 -4.47 -25.59 4.44
CA ALA A 23 -3.89 -24.76 5.50
C ALA A 23 -2.93 -23.74 4.88
N GLU A 24 -2.89 -22.53 5.45
CA GLU A 24 -2.03 -21.44 4.97
C GLU A 24 -0.57 -21.88 4.80
N ALA A 25 -0.01 -22.57 5.80
CA ALA A 25 1.35 -23.10 5.73
C ALA A 25 1.58 -24.09 4.57
N ASP A 26 0.58 -24.88 4.20
CA ASP A 26 0.65 -25.79 3.05
C ASP A 26 0.48 -25.05 1.71
N TYR A 27 -0.32 -23.98 1.69
CA TYR A 27 -0.45 -23.10 0.55
C TYR A 27 0.87 -22.35 0.27
N GLU A 28 1.46 -21.72 1.28
CA GLU A 28 2.74 -21.00 1.19
C GLU A 28 3.90 -21.92 0.75
N LYS A 29 3.93 -23.16 1.23
CA LYS A 29 4.95 -24.14 0.83
C LYS A 29 4.93 -24.43 -0.67
N ASN A 30 3.74 -24.41 -1.28
CA ASN A 30 3.56 -24.67 -2.71
C ASN A 30 3.56 -23.37 -3.54
N ASN A 31 3.39 -22.22 -2.89
CA ASN A 31 3.37 -20.88 -3.48
C ASN A 31 4.33 -19.97 -2.71
N PRO A 32 5.65 -20.24 -2.75
CA PRO A 32 6.60 -19.41 -2.03
C PRO A 32 6.50 -17.97 -2.54
N ALA A 33 6.51 -17.01 -1.61
CA ALA A 33 6.64 -15.61 -1.98
C ALA A 33 7.88 -15.43 -2.86
N PRO A 34 7.84 -14.55 -3.88
CA PRO A 34 9.03 -14.22 -4.64
C PRO A 34 10.15 -13.80 -3.68
N ASP A 35 11.37 -14.25 -3.96
CA ASP A 35 12.54 -13.90 -3.16
C ASP A 35 12.87 -12.43 -3.41
N VAL A 36 12.32 -11.55 -2.58
CA VAL A 36 12.55 -10.12 -2.67
C VAL A 36 13.75 -9.78 -1.80
N GLU A 37 14.84 -9.37 -2.44
CA GLU A 37 15.98 -8.81 -1.73
C GLU A 37 15.67 -7.38 -1.30
N TRP A 38 15.91 -7.08 -0.02
CA TRP A 38 15.68 -5.76 0.56
C TRP A 38 17.01 -5.04 0.77
N TRP A 39 17.04 -3.74 0.55
CA TRP A 39 18.19 -2.91 0.90
C TRP A 39 18.34 -2.81 2.43
N THR A 40 19.56 -2.94 2.92
CA THR A 40 19.92 -2.41 4.25
C THR A 40 20.31 -0.93 4.13
N ALA A 41 20.13 -0.15 5.20
CA ALA A 41 20.51 1.26 5.20
C ALA A 41 22.00 1.47 4.85
N GLU A 42 22.90 0.63 5.37
CA GLU A 42 24.34 0.72 5.07
C GLU A 42 24.68 0.38 3.61
N GLU A 43 23.99 -0.61 3.02
CA GLU A 43 24.17 -0.96 1.62
C GLU A 43 23.65 0.15 0.71
N TYR A 44 22.47 0.68 1.01
CA TYR A 44 21.85 1.73 0.23
C TYR A 44 22.66 3.03 0.29
N GLU A 45 23.18 3.41 1.46
CA GLU A 45 24.06 4.57 1.60
C GLU A 45 25.34 4.45 0.75
N LYS A 46 25.96 3.25 0.71
CA LYS A 46 27.11 2.99 -0.16
C LYS A 46 26.72 3.08 -1.64
N TRP A 47 25.57 2.52 -1.99
CA TRP A 47 25.05 2.58 -3.35
C TRP A 47 24.80 4.03 -3.79
N ILE A 48 24.24 4.89 -2.94
CA ILE A 48 24.06 6.34 -3.23
C ILE A 48 25.38 7.02 -3.59
N ALA A 49 26.46 6.70 -2.87
CA ALA A 49 27.78 7.26 -3.18
C ALA A 49 28.27 6.82 -4.57
N THR A 50 28.08 5.54 -4.92
CA THR A 50 28.40 5.03 -6.27
C THR A 50 27.52 5.66 -7.35
N GLN A 51 26.21 5.79 -7.11
CA GLN A 51 25.28 6.40 -8.05
C GLN A 51 25.61 7.86 -8.32
N ARG A 52 26.05 8.61 -7.30
CA ARG A 52 26.51 9.99 -7.51
C ARG A 52 27.66 10.03 -8.51
N GLU A 53 28.70 9.21 -8.32
CA GLU A 53 29.85 9.18 -9.23
C GLU A 53 29.43 8.79 -10.65
N GLU A 54 28.52 7.82 -10.80
CA GLU A 54 28.00 7.38 -12.09
C GLU A 54 27.19 8.47 -12.81
N LEU A 55 26.31 9.17 -12.09
CA LEU A 55 25.50 10.26 -12.64
C LEU A 55 26.35 11.50 -12.97
N GLU A 56 27.31 11.85 -12.12
CA GLU A 56 28.24 12.96 -12.39
C GLU A 56 29.10 12.67 -13.64
N ALA A 57 29.44 11.41 -13.91
CA ALA A 57 30.16 11.02 -15.12
C ALA A 57 29.36 11.20 -16.42
N LEU A 58 28.03 11.30 -16.36
CA LEU A 58 27.17 11.56 -17.51
C LEU A 58 27.13 13.05 -17.89
N ILE A 59 27.53 13.95 -16.99
CA ILE A 59 27.49 15.39 -17.24
C ILE A 59 28.40 15.75 -18.41
N GLY A 60 27.82 16.40 -19.43
CA GLY A 60 28.55 16.86 -20.62
C GLY A 60 28.87 15.78 -21.65
N THR A 61 28.35 14.56 -21.48
CA THR A 61 28.42 13.49 -22.50
C THR A 61 27.38 13.65 -23.61
N GLY A 62 26.32 14.43 -23.34
CA GLY A 62 25.11 14.51 -24.15
C GLY A 62 24.04 13.48 -23.76
N ASP A 63 24.32 12.63 -22.77
CA ASP A 63 23.33 11.72 -22.18
C ASP A 63 22.35 12.48 -21.27
N GLY A 64 21.15 11.92 -21.13
CA GLY A 64 20.05 12.58 -20.43
C GLY A 64 18.85 11.68 -20.22
N TRP A 65 17.75 12.28 -19.79
CA TRP A 65 16.49 11.61 -19.50
C TRP A 65 15.33 12.38 -20.14
N TYR A 66 14.17 11.72 -20.24
CA TYR A 66 12.93 12.35 -20.67
C TYR A 66 12.02 12.58 -19.48
N ASP A 67 11.49 13.79 -19.34
CA ASP A 67 10.50 14.05 -18.31
C ASP A 67 9.13 13.43 -18.63
N GLY A 68 8.19 13.52 -17.68
CA GLY A 68 6.83 13.02 -17.84
C GLY A 68 6.02 13.71 -18.96
N GLN A 69 6.56 14.77 -19.57
CA GLN A 69 5.99 15.44 -20.74
C GLN A 69 6.68 15.03 -22.06
N GLY A 70 7.70 14.17 -21.98
CA GLY A 70 8.49 13.70 -23.12
C GLY A 70 9.54 14.71 -23.58
N VAL A 71 9.92 15.68 -22.74
CA VAL A 71 11.01 16.63 -23.05
C VAL A 71 12.35 16.04 -22.60
N PHE A 72 13.34 16.09 -23.48
CA PHE A 72 14.69 15.63 -23.19
C PHE A 72 15.45 16.66 -22.34
N HIS A 73 16.10 16.17 -21.28
CA HIS A 73 16.97 16.94 -20.39
C HIS A 73 18.33 16.25 -20.31
N GLU A 74 19.40 17.00 -20.57
CA GLU A 74 20.77 16.51 -20.34
C GLU A 74 21.08 16.47 -18.84
N TRP A 75 21.97 15.56 -18.44
CA TRP A 75 22.47 15.52 -17.07
C TRP A 75 23.28 16.78 -16.74
N THR A 76 22.86 17.45 -15.67
CA THR A 76 23.51 18.61 -15.06
C THR A 76 23.77 18.34 -13.58
N GLN A 77 24.68 19.11 -12.96
CA GLN A 77 24.91 18.99 -11.52
C GLN A 77 23.62 19.16 -10.70
N GLU A 78 22.74 20.09 -11.12
CA GLU A 78 21.46 20.31 -10.46
C GLU A 78 20.56 19.06 -10.51
N SER A 79 20.44 18.42 -11.68
CA SER A 79 19.65 17.17 -11.80
C SER A 79 20.28 16.00 -11.04
N VAL A 80 21.61 15.94 -10.95
CA VAL A 80 22.28 14.91 -10.14
C VAL A 80 22.00 15.15 -8.66
N ASP A 81 22.16 16.38 -8.17
CA ASP A 81 21.91 16.71 -6.78
C ASP A 81 20.45 16.46 -6.39
N ALA A 82 19.50 16.75 -7.29
CA ALA A 82 18.09 16.41 -7.12
C ALA A 82 17.85 14.90 -7.00
N ALA A 83 18.41 14.10 -7.92
CA ALA A 83 18.28 12.64 -7.89
C ALA A 83 18.89 12.04 -6.60
N ILE A 84 20.07 12.53 -6.18
CA ILE A 84 20.68 12.07 -4.93
C ILE A 84 19.86 12.47 -3.70
N ALA A 85 19.20 13.64 -3.71
CA ALA A 85 18.31 14.03 -2.63
C ALA A 85 17.12 13.07 -2.48
N GLU A 86 16.50 12.65 -3.60
CA GLU A 86 15.43 11.63 -3.59
C GLU A 86 15.91 10.29 -3.02
N TYR A 87 17.12 9.86 -3.37
CA TYR A 87 17.70 8.66 -2.77
C TYR A 87 17.99 8.85 -1.28
N GLN A 88 18.40 10.03 -0.84
CA GLN A 88 18.59 10.31 0.59
C GLN A 88 17.26 10.27 1.37
N GLU A 89 16.15 10.76 0.79
CA GLU A 89 14.82 10.62 1.41
C GLU A 89 14.44 9.15 1.56
N THR A 90 14.68 8.34 0.53
CA THR A 90 14.46 6.89 0.58
C THR A 90 15.32 6.22 1.66
N LEU A 91 16.59 6.63 1.79
CA LEU A 91 17.48 6.14 2.85
C LEU A 91 16.92 6.43 4.25
N GLU A 92 16.35 7.62 4.48
CA GLU A 92 15.73 7.95 5.76
C GLU A 92 14.47 7.11 6.00
N SER A 93 13.65 6.83 4.98
CA SER A 93 12.55 5.88 5.09
C SER A 93 13.03 4.47 5.48
N ILE A 94 14.11 3.99 4.86
CA ILE A 94 14.71 2.69 5.19
C ILE A 94 15.21 2.66 6.64
N LYS A 95 15.87 3.74 7.10
CA LYS A 95 16.31 3.87 8.51
C LYS A 95 15.14 3.89 9.50
N ASN A 96 13.99 4.41 9.07
CA ASN A 96 12.76 4.39 9.85
C ASN A 96 12.03 3.05 9.80
N GLY A 97 12.55 2.08 9.04
CA GLY A 97 12.07 0.70 9.00
C GLY A 97 11.26 0.33 7.76
N THR A 98 11.15 1.22 6.77
CA THR A 98 10.56 0.86 5.46
C THR A 98 11.45 -0.16 4.77
N LEU A 99 10.87 -1.27 4.31
CA LEU A 99 11.56 -2.20 3.41
C LEU A 99 11.47 -1.67 1.98
N TYR A 100 12.62 -1.49 1.35
CA TYR A 100 12.73 -1.05 -0.04
C TYR A 100 13.43 -2.13 -0.86
N SER A 101 12.77 -2.65 -1.91
CA SER A 101 13.28 -3.77 -2.67
C SER A 101 14.45 -3.37 -3.57
N LYS A 102 15.38 -4.30 -3.77
CA LYS A 102 16.36 -4.20 -4.85
C LYS A 102 15.67 -4.46 -6.19
N ASP A 103 16.22 -3.89 -7.26
CA ASP A 103 15.82 -4.26 -8.61
C ASP A 103 16.23 -5.72 -8.85
N ASN A 104 15.27 -6.55 -9.25
CA ASN A 104 15.48 -7.97 -9.55
C ASN A 104 15.58 -8.24 -11.06
N GLY A 105 15.56 -7.20 -11.90
CA GLY A 105 15.71 -7.30 -13.35
C GLY A 105 14.50 -7.89 -14.09
N GLU A 106 13.39 -8.21 -13.40
CA GLU A 106 12.16 -8.75 -14.00
C GLU A 106 11.06 -7.69 -14.21
N GLY A 107 11.31 -6.43 -13.84
CA GLY A 107 10.45 -5.29 -14.18
C GLY A 107 10.89 -4.00 -13.51
N ASP A 108 10.49 -2.85 -14.08
CA ASP A 108 10.87 -1.50 -13.63
C ASP A 108 10.20 -1.06 -12.30
N THR A 109 9.74 -2.01 -11.47
CA THR A 109 8.89 -1.71 -10.31
C THR A 109 9.59 -2.05 -9.00
N TYR A 110 9.90 -1.00 -8.23
CA TYR A 110 10.35 -1.12 -6.85
C TYR A 110 9.15 -1.35 -5.92
N SER A 111 9.33 -2.19 -4.91
CA SER A 111 8.37 -2.40 -3.83
C SER A 111 8.81 -1.63 -2.58
N MET A 112 7.87 -0.91 -1.96
CA MET A 112 8.03 -0.25 -0.67
C MET A 112 7.03 -0.83 0.32
N ILE A 113 7.50 -1.38 1.44
CA ILE A 113 6.66 -1.82 2.55
C ILE A 113 6.96 -0.90 3.75
N PRO A 114 6.02 -0.06 4.21
CA PRO A 114 6.25 0.80 5.36
C PRO A 114 6.49 -0.02 6.64
N PRO A 115 7.19 0.53 7.65
CA PRO A 115 7.35 -0.13 8.95
C PRO A 115 5.98 -0.22 9.61
N THR A 116 5.32 -1.38 9.49
CA THR A 116 4.01 -1.69 10.09
C THR A 116 3.12 -0.47 10.24
N GLU A 117 2.39 -0.09 9.18
CA GLU A 117 1.15 0.63 9.45
C GLU A 117 0.29 -0.35 10.24
N ASP A 118 -0.07 0.00 11.49
CA ASP A 118 -1.20 -0.65 12.14
C ASP A 118 -2.34 -0.53 11.14
N VAL A 119 -2.78 -1.64 10.55
CA VAL A 119 -3.97 -1.66 9.72
C VAL A 119 -5.12 -1.38 10.68
N VAL A 120 -5.44 -0.11 10.86
CA VAL A 120 -6.54 0.31 11.72
C VAL A 120 -7.79 -0.13 10.99
N SER A 121 -8.45 -1.15 11.53
CA SER A 121 -9.77 -1.53 11.06
C SER A 121 -10.73 -0.42 11.43
N GLU A 122 -11.18 0.34 10.44
CA GLU A 122 -12.20 1.36 10.63
C GLU A 122 -13.58 0.73 10.48
N TYR A 123 -14.41 0.88 11.51
CA TYR A 123 -15.79 0.44 11.51
C TYR A 123 -16.66 1.57 10.95
N GLY A 124 -17.48 1.25 9.95
CA GLY A 124 -18.44 2.18 9.36
C GLY A 124 -19.51 1.47 8.54
N VAL A 125 -20.63 2.15 8.34
CA VAL A 125 -21.77 1.66 7.58
C VAL A 125 -22.38 2.77 6.72
N ASN A 126 -22.90 2.41 5.55
CA ASN A 126 -23.70 3.31 4.74
C ASN A 126 -25.18 3.04 5.01
N VAL A 127 -25.89 4.04 5.55
CA VAL A 127 -27.32 3.96 5.83
C VAL A 127 -28.07 4.56 4.66
N THR A 128 -28.96 3.79 4.04
CA THR A 128 -29.86 4.30 3.00
C THR A 128 -31.12 4.86 3.65
N GLU A 129 -31.33 6.16 3.51
CA GLU A 129 -32.50 6.86 4.02
C GLU A 129 -33.74 6.59 3.16
N GLU A 130 -34.94 6.82 3.72
CA GLU A 130 -36.22 6.66 3.00
C GLU A 130 -36.33 7.50 1.71
N ASN A 131 -35.62 8.62 1.63
CA ASN A 131 -35.55 9.50 0.45
C ASN A 131 -34.65 8.94 -0.67
N GLY A 132 -33.92 7.84 -0.41
CA GLY A 132 -32.95 7.23 -1.32
C GLY A 132 -31.54 7.81 -1.25
N GLU A 133 -31.28 8.78 -0.38
CA GLU A 133 -29.93 9.28 -0.07
C GLU A 133 -29.19 8.27 0.81
N SER A 134 -27.87 8.28 0.77
CA SER A 134 -27.04 7.42 1.62
C SER A 134 -26.13 8.27 2.50
N VAL A 135 -26.19 8.03 3.80
CA VAL A 135 -25.36 8.68 4.80
C VAL A 135 -24.32 7.69 5.30
N HIS A 136 -23.06 8.08 5.24
CA HIS A 136 -21.97 7.29 5.81
C HIS A 136 -21.79 7.64 7.29
N ILE A 137 -21.83 6.62 8.15
CA ILE A 137 -21.51 6.71 9.57
C ILE A 137 -20.33 5.77 9.81
N GLY A 138 -19.13 6.31 10.06
CA GLY A 138 -17.91 5.50 10.13
C GLY A 138 -16.68 6.26 10.60
N ASN A 139 -15.51 5.67 10.35
CA ASN A 139 -14.20 6.06 10.90
C ASN A 139 -14.06 5.82 12.41
N TYR A 140 -14.70 4.77 12.93
CA TYR A 140 -14.60 4.38 14.34
C TYR A 140 -13.57 3.27 14.54
N ALA A 141 -12.89 3.27 15.69
CA ALA A 141 -11.87 2.27 16.00
C ALA A 141 -12.47 0.94 16.49
N SER A 142 -13.78 0.90 16.71
CA SER A 142 -14.50 -0.27 17.21
C SER A 142 -15.96 -0.29 16.76
N SER A 143 -16.55 -1.49 16.67
CA SER A 143 -17.99 -1.65 16.43
C SER A 143 -18.84 -1.00 17.52
N GLU A 144 -18.35 -0.96 18.77
CA GLU A 144 -19.07 -0.35 19.90
C GLU A 144 -19.19 1.18 19.77
N GLU A 145 -18.19 1.83 19.18
CA GLU A 145 -18.25 3.27 18.87
C GLU A 145 -19.21 3.54 17.70
N LEU A 146 -19.19 2.68 16.68
CA LEU A 146 -20.17 2.73 15.59
C LEU A 146 -21.60 2.54 16.09
N ASP A 147 -21.84 1.55 16.97
CA ASP A 147 -23.15 1.29 17.57
C ASP A 147 -23.65 2.49 18.38
N ARG A 148 -22.77 3.14 19.16
CA ARG A 148 -23.13 4.37 19.88
C ARG A 148 -23.49 5.49 18.91
N ALA A 149 -22.73 5.69 17.85
CA ALA A 149 -23.00 6.72 16.86
C ALA A 149 -24.33 6.49 16.13
N LEU A 150 -24.67 5.23 15.81
CA LEU A 150 -25.96 4.87 15.23
C LEU A 150 -27.11 5.16 16.20
N ASN A 151 -26.97 4.79 17.47
CA ASN A 151 -27.98 5.09 18.50
C ASN A 151 -28.15 6.61 18.71
N ASP A 152 -27.05 7.36 18.77
CA ASP A 152 -27.09 8.82 18.90
C ASP A 152 -27.76 9.47 17.67
N ALA A 153 -27.53 8.95 16.47
CA ALA A 153 -28.19 9.43 15.26
C ALA A 153 -29.72 9.18 15.30
N VAL A 154 -30.15 8.05 15.89
CA VAL A 154 -31.58 7.78 16.13
C VAL A 154 -32.16 8.71 17.19
N ASP A 155 -31.48 8.87 18.33
CA ASP A 155 -31.94 9.71 19.45
C ASP A 155 -32.04 11.19 19.05
N ASN A 156 -31.15 11.66 18.19
CA ASN A 156 -31.16 13.03 17.66
C ASN A 156 -32.09 13.21 16.45
N GLY A 157 -32.79 12.15 16.01
CA GLY A 157 -33.74 12.18 14.90
C GLY A 157 -33.10 12.38 13.53
N GLN A 158 -31.81 12.07 13.40
CA GLN A 158 -31.08 12.08 12.12
C GLN A 158 -31.33 10.80 11.32
N LEU A 159 -31.61 9.68 12.01
CA LEU A 159 -32.03 8.42 11.43
C LEU A 159 -33.27 7.87 12.15
N SER A 160 -34.04 7.05 11.46
CA SER A 160 -35.05 6.20 12.10
C SER A 160 -34.43 4.90 12.63
N GLN A 161 -35.09 4.27 13.60
CA GLN A 161 -34.67 2.96 14.11
C GLN A 161 -34.62 1.91 12.99
N THR A 162 -35.55 1.97 12.03
CA THR A 162 -35.59 1.03 10.90
C THR A 162 -34.37 1.17 9.99
N GLU A 163 -33.92 2.40 9.73
CA GLU A 163 -32.73 2.69 8.92
C GLU A 163 -31.46 2.21 9.62
N ALA A 164 -31.36 2.42 10.94
CA ALA A 164 -30.24 1.90 11.74
C ALA A 164 -30.24 0.35 11.81
N ASP A 165 -31.39 -0.28 12.03
CA ASP A 165 -31.51 -1.75 12.09
C ASP A 165 -31.17 -2.41 10.74
N ALA A 166 -31.54 -1.77 9.63
CA ALA A 166 -31.19 -2.24 8.29
C ALA A 166 -29.68 -2.15 8.00
N ALA A 167 -29.00 -1.16 8.58
CA ALA A 167 -27.57 -0.97 8.47
C ALA A 167 -26.79 -2.11 9.17
N HIS A 168 -27.33 -2.66 10.27
CA HIS A 168 -26.71 -3.79 10.98
C HIS A 168 -26.83 -5.16 10.28
N GLN A 169 -27.67 -5.28 9.24
CA GLN A 169 -27.94 -6.55 8.54
C GLN A 169 -27.18 -6.70 7.21
N GLN A 170 -26.36 -5.71 6.84
CA GLN A 170 -25.47 -5.74 5.67
C GLN A 170 -24.10 -6.30 6.04
#